data_AF-A0A372RA05-F1
#
_entry.id   AF-A0A372RA05-F1
#
_cell.length_a   1.000
_cell.length_b   1.000
_cell.length_c   1.000
_cell.angle_alpha   90.00
_cell.angle_beta   90.00
_cell.angle_gamma   90.00
#
_symmetry.space_group_name_H-M   'P 1'
#
loop_
_entity.id
_entity.type
_entity.pdbx_description
1 polymer ?
#
loop_
_entity_poly.entity_id
_entity_poly.type
_entity_poly.pdbx_seq_one_letter_code
_entity_poly.pdbx_strand_id
1 'polypeptide(L)'
;MDLPKYNGNIHPDEWVNDIQKYLKLRNNNYSINDCLEIAKTLVDTNISLPTEIETIEKLRNALKEDISFTVFKNTNKRKLQSLKYIPERKGGDTSKFISNFLKLCYNAEINDIEEQINYLYKSLPINNYFSSEFYKKMKNINSVNELIKEFEDIIVEESNLIKDESI
;
A
#
# COMPACT_ATOMS: atom_id res chain seq x y z
N MET A 1 21.72 -2.41 -11.74
CA MET A 1 20.85 -2.56 -10.56
C MET A 1 21.23 -3.84 -9.87
N ASP A 2 21.45 -3.79 -8.57
CA ASP A 2 21.64 -4.98 -7.75
C ASP A 2 20.32 -5.75 -7.64
N LEU A 3 20.42 -7.07 -7.47
CA LEU A 3 19.25 -7.93 -7.27
C LEU A 3 18.58 -7.57 -5.93
N PRO A 4 17.26 -7.33 -5.91
CA PRO A 4 16.56 -6.98 -4.69
C PRO A 4 16.58 -8.16 -3.72
N LYS A 5 17.19 -7.99 -2.55
CA LYS A 5 17.16 -8.98 -1.47
C LYS A 5 15.88 -8.87 -0.65
N TYR A 6 15.35 -9.98 -0.16
CA TYR A 6 14.23 -9.97 0.80
C TYR A 6 14.76 -9.93 2.22
N ASN A 7 14.49 -8.85 2.94
CA ASN A 7 14.88 -8.66 4.33
C ASN A 7 13.67 -8.36 5.24
N GLY A 8 12.46 -8.72 4.80
CA GLY A 8 11.21 -8.47 5.52
C GLY A 8 10.67 -7.04 5.45
N ASN A 9 11.33 -6.08 4.76
CA ASN A 9 10.87 -4.68 4.68
C ASN A 9 10.11 -4.33 3.39
N ILE A 10 9.64 -5.33 2.66
CA ILE A 10 8.85 -5.21 1.43
C ILE A 10 7.79 -6.30 1.41
N HIS A 11 6.65 -6.03 0.77
CA HIS A 11 5.60 -7.04 0.67
C HIS A 11 6.08 -8.24 -0.19
N PRO A 12 5.93 -9.51 0.24
CA PRO A 12 6.41 -10.67 -0.50
C PRO A 12 5.93 -10.75 -1.95
N ASP A 13 4.66 -10.40 -2.20
CA ASP A 13 4.12 -10.39 -3.57
C ASP A 13 4.81 -9.36 -4.47
N GLU A 14 5.12 -8.18 -3.92
CA GLU A 14 5.81 -7.11 -4.65
C GLU A 14 7.26 -7.49 -4.93
N TRP A 15 7.97 -7.98 -3.92
CA TRP A 15 9.36 -8.40 -4.06
C TRP A 15 9.53 -9.53 -5.07
N VAL A 16 8.67 -10.56 -5.04
CA VAL A 16 8.70 -11.63 -6.04
C VAL A 16 8.42 -11.09 -7.44
N ASN A 17 7.45 -10.17 -7.59
CA ASN A 17 7.16 -9.56 -8.88
C ASN A 17 8.36 -8.76 -9.41
N ASP A 18 9.09 -8.06 -8.54
CA ASP A 18 10.30 -7.33 -8.92
C ASP A 18 11.42 -8.25 -9.37
N ILE A 19 11.63 -9.39 -8.69
CA ILE A 19 12.55 -10.44 -9.14
C ILE A 19 12.15 -10.97 -10.51
N GLN A 20 10.88 -11.33 -10.70
CA GLN A 20 10.39 -11.85 -11.98
C GLN A 20 10.60 -10.86 -13.12
N LYS A 21 10.32 -9.57 -12.89
CA LYS A 21 10.57 -8.51 -13.88
C LYS A 21 12.06 -8.37 -14.17
N TYR A 22 12.90 -8.31 -13.14
CA TYR A 22 14.35 -8.21 -13.30
C TYR A 22 14.91 -9.37 -14.13
N LEU A 23 14.50 -10.61 -13.83
CA LEU A 23 14.97 -11.80 -14.54
C LEU A 23 14.54 -11.76 -16.01
N LYS A 24 13.28 -11.41 -16.30
CA LYS A 24 12.79 -11.25 -17.68
C LYS A 24 13.57 -10.19 -18.45
N LEU A 25 13.83 -9.03 -17.84
CA LEU A 25 14.62 -7.97 -18.46
C LEU A 25 16.06 -8.41 -18.80
N ARG A 26 16.64 -9.28 -17.96
CA ARG A 26 17.98 -9.81 -18.19
C ARG A 26 18.00 -10.92 -19.24
N ASN A 27 17.03 -11.83 -19.19
CA ASN A 27 16.87 -12.93 -20.12
C ASN A 27 15.45 -13.49 -20.08
N ASN A 28 14.75 -13.46 -21.21
CA ASN A 28 13.38 -13.97 -21.32
C ASN A 28 13.28 -15.51 -21.23
N ASN A 29 14.41 -16.23 -21.24
CA ASN A 29 14.43 -17.69 -21.18
C ASN A 29 14.31 -18.27 -19.75
N TYR A 30 14.34 -17.44 -18.71
CA TYR A 30 14.17 -17.93 -17.34
C TYR A 30 12.78 -18.53 -17.13
N SER A 31 12.75 -19.78 -16.67
CA SER A 31 11.52 -20.45 -16.26
C SER A 31 11.04 -19.94 -14.89
N ILE A 32 9.81 -20.31 -14.53
CA ILE A 32 9.29 -20.03 -13.19
C ILE A 32 10.10 -20.75 -12.09
N ASN A 33 10.68 -21.90 -12.41
CA ASN A 33 11.52 -22.67 -11.49
C ASN A 33 12.88 -21.98 -11.28
N ASP A 34 13.48 -21.43 -12.33
CA ASP A 34 14.71 -20.64 -12.21
C ASP A 34 14.47 -19.40 -11.33
N CYS A 35 13.32 -18.75 -11.51
CA CYS A 35 12.92 -17.63 -10.65
C CYS A 35 12.79 -18.04 -9.18
N LEU A 36 12.23 -19.21 -8.90
CA LEU A 36 12.07 -19.72 -7.54
C LEU A 36 13.43 -19.97 -6.87
N GLU A 37 14.32 -20.70 -7.55
CA GLU A 37 15.64 -21.02 -7.01
C GLU A 37 16.46 -19.74 -6.78
N ILE A 38 16.44 -18.80 -7.72
CA ILE A 38 17.10 -17.49 -7.54
C ILE A 38 16.48 -16.74 -6.37
N ALA A 39 15.16 -16.66 -6.27
CA ALA A 39 14.49 -15.96 -5.17
C ALA A 39 14.88 -16.53 -3.80
N LYS A 40 14.95 -17.87 -3.65
CA LYS A 40 15.41 -18.51 -2.41
C LYS A 40 16.81 -18.06 -2.00
N THR A 41 17.74 -17.88 -2.95
CA THR A 41 19.10 -17.38 -2.65
C THR A 41 19.16 -15.90 -2.28
N LEU A 42 18.09 -15.13 -2.57
CA LEU A 42 18.00 -13.69 -2.30
C LEU A 42 17.26 -13.37 -1.00
N VAL A 43 16.75 -14.38 -0.29
CA VAL A 43 16.20 -14.22 1.05
C VAL A 43 17.34 -14.05 2.04
N ASP A 44 17.22 -13.05 2.92
CA ASP A 44 18.23 -12.76 3.93
C ASP A 44 18.39 -13.95 4.90
N THR A 45 19.63 -14.23 5.31
CA THR A 45 19.95 -15.47 6.05
C THR A 45 19.31 -15.53 7.44
N ASN A 46 18.85 -14.39 7.95
CA ASN A 46 18.13 -14.29 9.22
C ASN A 46 16.65 -14.72 9.12
N ILE A 47 16.14 -14.97 7.91
CA ILE A 47 14.77 -15.41 7.64
C ILE A 47 14.83 -16.90 7.31
N SER A 48 14.26 -17.73 8.19
CA SER A 48 14.28 -19.17 8.02
C SER A 48 13.20 -19.59 7.03
N LEU A 49 13.61 -20.19 5.92
CA LEU A 49 12.69 -20.83 4.98
C LEU A 49 12.46 -22.30 5.36
N PRO A 50 11.23 -22.83 5.20
CA PRO A 50 10.99 -24.27 5.22
C PRO A 50 11.85 -25.03 4.21
N THR A 51 12.18 -26.28 4.52
CA THR A 51 13.03 -27.14 3.67
C THR A 51 12.41 -27.39 2.29
N GLU A 52 11.09 -27.51 2.20
CA GLU A 52 10.35 -27.84 0.97
C GLU A 52 9.54 -26.64 0.46
N ILE A 53 10.17 -25.83 -0.41
CA ILE A 53 9.50 -24.78 -1.17
C ILE A 53 9.62 -25.11 -2.65
N GLU A 54 8.53 -25.62 -3.22
CA GLU A 54 8.47 -26.09 -4.62
C GLU A 54 7.79 -25.11 -5.57
N THR A 55 7.13 -24.07 -5.04
CA THR A 55 6.42 -23.08 -5.85
C THR A 55 6.64 -21.67 -5.33
N ILE A 56 6.49 -20.69 -6.22
CA ILE A 56 6.52 -19.26 -5.86
C ILE A 56 5.42 -18.91 -4.84
N GLU A 57 4.26 -19.57 -4.93
CA GLU A 57 3.18 -19.39 -3.96
C GLU A 57 3.58 -19.88 -2.57
N LYS A 58 4.17 -21.09 -2.47
CA LYS A 58 4.73 -21.61 -1.21
C LYS A 58 5.81 -20.67 -0.65
N LEU A 59 6.66 -20.10 -1.52
CA LEU A 59 7.66 -19.11 -1.09
C LEU A 59 7.00 -17.87 -0.50
N ARG A 60 6.02 -17.27 -1.19
CA ARG A 60 5.30 -16.08 -0.70
C ARG A 60 4.65 -16.35 0.64
N ASN A 61 3.99 -17.49 0.80
CA ASN A 61 3.33 -17.86 2.05
C ASN A 61 4.36 -18.02 3.18
N ALA A 62 5.47 -18.73 2.94
CA ALA A 62 6.55 -18.86 3.92
C ALA A 62 7.12 -17.49 4.34
N LEU A 63 7.31 -16.57 3.39
CA LEU A 63 7.79 -15.22 3.69
C LEU A 63 6.76 -14.38 4.47
N LYS A 64 5.45 -14.61 4.26
CA LYS A 64 4.37 -13.95 5.01
C LYS A 64 4.20 -14.53 6.42
N GLU A 65 4.50 -15.81 6.62
CA GLU A 65 4.46 -16.47 7.93
C GLU A 65 5.63 -16.05 8.83
N ASP A 66 6.74 -15.59 8.26
CA ASP A 66 7.89 -15.11 9.02
C ASP A 66 7.58 -13.86 9.87
N ILE A 67 8.21 -13.78 11.04
CA ILE A 67 7.99 -12.70 12.01
C ILE A 67 8.38 -11.32 11.45
N SER A 68 9.37 -11.25 10.55
CA SER A 68 9.78 -9.98 9.93
C SER A 68 8.65 -9.37 9.11
N PHE A 69 7.88 -10.18 8.36
CA PHE A 69 6.72 -9.69 7.63
C PHE A 69 5.61 -9.23 8.57
N THR A 70 5.37 -9.94 9.67
CA THR A 70 4.42 -9.50 10.69
C THR A 70 4.79 -8.12 11.26
N VAL A 71 6.08 -7.89 11.54
CA VAL A 71 6.58 -6.59 12.00
C VAL A 71 6.40 -5.51 10.94
N PHE A 72 6.71 -5.81 9.68
CA PHE A 72 6.51 -4.89 8.55
C PHE A 72 5.03 -4.52 8.36
N LYS A 73 4.15 -5.52 8.31
CA LYS A 73 2.70 -5.35 8.19
C LYS A 73 2.15 -4.44 9.29
N ASN A 74 2.48 -4.74 10.54
CA ASN A 74 2.06 -3.94 11.69
C ASN A 74 2.65 -2.53 11.69
N THR A 75 3.87 -2.36 11.17
CA THR A 75 4.48 -1.03 11.00
C THR A 75 3.72 -0.19 9.98
N ASN A 76 3.31 -0.76 8.85
CA ASN A 76 2.48 -0.06 7.86
C ASN A 76 1.10 0.29 8.44
N LYS A 77 0.50 -0.59 9.25
CA LYS A 77 -0.74 -0.28 9.99
C LYS A 77 -0.58 0.91 10.96
N ARG A 78 0.52 0.97 11.72
CA ARG A 78 0.82 2.13 12.59
C ARG A 78 1.05 3.41 11.79
N LYS A 79 1.69 3.32 10.62
CA LYS A 79 1.86 4.46 9.70
C LYS A 79 0.52 4.97 9.16
N LEU A 80 -0.45 4.09 8.88
CA LEU A 80 -1.82 4.52 8.53
C LEU A 80 -2.50 5.26 9.67
N GLN A 81 -2.36 4.76 10.90
CA GLN A 81 -2.94 5.40 12.09
C GLN A 81 -2.41 6.83 12.33
N SER A 82 -1.15 7.09 11.96
CA SER A 82 -0.53 8.40 12.10
C SER A 82 -0.54 9.24 10.81
N LEU A 83 -1.09 8.70 9.72
CA LEU A 83 -1.14 9.38 8.43
C LEU A 83 -2.05 10.61 8.54
N LYS A 84 -1.60 11.73 7.98
CA LYS A 84 -2.35 12.99 7.96
C LYS A 84 -2.42 13.53 6.55
N TYR A 85 -3.62 13.88 6.12
CA TYR A 85 -3.85 14.61 4.89
C TYR A 85 -3.57 16.10 5.10
N ILE A 86 -2.79 16.68 4.20
CA ILE A 86 -2.54 18.12 4.12
C ILE A 86 -3.08 18.57 2.76
N PRO A 87 -4.07 19.48 2.72
CA PRO A 87 -4.57 20.05 1.47
C PRO A 87 -3.50 20.84 0.73
N GLU A 88 -3.59 20.95 -0.60
CA GLU A 88 -2.66 21.71 -1.46
C GLU A 88 -2.50 23.16 -0.99
N ARG A 89 -3.60 23.80 -0.55
CA ARG A 89 -3.58 25.17 -0.02
C ARG A 89 -2.70 25.36 1.22
N LYS A 90 -2.38 24.27 1.94
CA LYS A 90 -1.46 24.25 3.09
C LYS A 90 -0.07 23.69 2.71
N GLY A 91 0.24 23.61 1.41
CA GLY A 91 1.50 23.08 0.88
C GLY A 91 1.54 21.56 0.80
N GLY A 92 0.39 20.88 0.86
CA GLY A 92 0.30 19.43 0.68
C GLY A 92 0.26 19.00 -0.79
N ASP A 93 0.13 17.69 -1.00
CA ASP A 93 0.09 17.06 -2.32
C ASP A 93 -0.84 15.84 -2.26
N THR A 94 -2.05 15.98 -2.81
CA THR A 94 -3.09 14.94 -2.75
C THR A 94 -2.65 13.67 -3.47
N SER A 95 -1.93 13.79 -4.60
CA SER A 95 -1.44 12.63 -5.35
C SER A 95 -0.43 11.80 -4.54
N LYS A 96 0.53 12.47 -3.89
CA LYS A 96 1.48 11.81 -2.98
C LYS A 96 0.79 11.21 -1.75
N PHE A 97 -0.18 11.92 -1.19
CA PHE A 97 -0.96 11.42 -0.07
C PHE A 97 -1.71 10.13 -0.42
N ILE A 98 -2.46 10.12 -1.54
CA ILE A 98 -3.23 8.95 -1.97
C ILE A 98 -2.33 7.77 -2.31
N SER A 99 -1.25 7.99 -3.06
CA SER A 99 -0.30 6.91 -3.39
C SER A 99 0.33 6.31 -2.13
N ASN A 100 0.68 7.13 -1.13
CA ASN A 100 1.18 6.66 0.15
C ASN A 100 0.10 5.90 0.94
N PHE A 101 -1.12 6.43 1.03
CA PHE A 101 -2.25 5.77 1.69
C PHE A 101 -2.50 4.37 1.11
N LEU A 102 -2.65 4.27 -0.21
CA LEU A 102 -2.89 3.00 -0.90
C LEU A 102 -1.74 2.01 -0.68
N LYS A 103 -0.50 2.50 -0.75
CA LYS A 103 0.69 1.68 -0.51
C LYS A 103 0.73 1.12 0.91
N LEU A 104 0.38 1.95 1.90
CA LEU A 104 0.33 1.52 3.29
C LEU A 104 -0.80 0.50 3.53
N CYS A 105 -1.99 0.69 2.93
CA CYS A 105 -3.09 -0.29 2.98
C CYS A 105 -2.67 -1.64 2.39
N TYR A 106 -2.05 -1.64 1.20
CA TYR A 106 -1.53 -2.85 0.56
C TYR A 106 -0.50 -3.56 1.43
N ASN A 107 0.52 -2.83 1.91
CA ASN A 107 1.56 -3.40 2.77
C ASN A 107 1.04 -3.91 4.13
N ALA A 108 -0.06 -3.34 4.60
CA ALA A 108 -0.74 -3.75 5.83
C ALA A 108 -1.72 -4.92 5.61
N GLU A 109 -1.89 -5.40 4.37
CA GLU A 109 -2.92 -6.36 3.95
C GLU A 109 -4.36 -5.95 4.34
N ILE A 110 -4.65 -4.64 4.32
CA ILE A 110 -6.00 -4.10 4.61
C ILE A 110 -6.80 -4.08 3.30
N ASN A 111 -7.56 -5.15 3.07
CA ASN A 111 -8.41 -5.30 1.88
C ASN A 111 -9.88 -4.90 2.13
N ASP A 112 -10.27 -4.82 3.41
CA ASP A 112 -11.63 -4.43 3.79
C ASP A 112 -11.89 -2.94 3.51
N ILE A 113 -12.95 -2.65 2.75
CA ILE A 113 -13.24 -1.30 2.29
C ILE A 113 -13.65 -0.38 3.45
N GLU A 114 -14.38 -0.90 4.44
CA GLU A 114 -14.80 -0.13 5.61
C GLU A 114 -13.59 0.25 6.48
N GLU A 115 -12.63 -0.67 6.66
CA GLU A 115 -11.37 -0.40 7.36
C GLU A 115 -10.56 0.68 6.62
N GLN A 116 -10.49 0.64 5.28
CA GLN A 116 -9.83 1.68 4.49
C GLN A 116 -10.52 3.05 4.62
N ILE A 117 -11.86 3.10 4.53
CA ILE A 117 -12.66 4.32 4.73
C ILE A 117 -12.35 4.92 6.10
N ASN A 118 -12.29 4.10 7.15
CA ASN A 118 -11.99 4.55 8.51
C ASN A 118 -10.57 5.12 8.65
N TYR A 119 -9.55 4.52 8.02
CA TYR A 119 -8.20 5.10 8.01
C TYR A 119 -8.15 6.41 7.24
N LEU A 120 -8.78 6.48 6.08
CA LEU A 120 -8.81 7.70 5.28
C LEU A 120 -9.50 8.82 6.08
N TYR A 121 -10.66 8.55 6.68
CA TYR A 121 -11.37 9.50 7.54
C TYR A 121 -10.49 10.05 8.68
N LYS A 122 -9.81 9.17 9.41
CA LYS A 122 -8.95 9.56 10.54
C LYS A 122 -7.74 10.40 10.13
N SER A 123 -7.35 10.33 8.86
CA SER A 123 -6.26 11.14 8.33
C SER A 123 -6.67 12.58 8.00
N LEU A 124 -7.97 12.86 7.88
CA LEU A 124 -8.48 14.16 7.49
C LEU A 124 -8.31 15.21 8.60
N PRO A 125 -8.11 16.49 8.25
CA PRO A 125 -8.13 17.56 9.23
C PRO A 125 -9.50 17.64 9.90
N ILE A 126 -9.51 17.86 11.22
CA ILE A 126 -10.74 18.04 11.99
C ILE A 126 -11.40 19.36 11.58
N ASN A 127 -12.34 19.28 10.65
CA ASN A 127 -13.19 20.37 10.18
C ASN A 127 -14.57 19.79 9.90
N ASN A 128 -15.62 20.50 10.32
CA ASN A 128 -17.01 20.12 10.13
C ASN A 128 -17.36 19.79 8.68
N TYR A 129 -16.83 20.56 7.71
CA TYR A 129 -17.08 20.31 6.27
C TYR A 129 -16.57 18.94 5.83
N PHE A 130 -15.31 18.62 6.12
CA PHE A 130 -14.73 17.32 5.78
C PHE A 130 -15.49 16.19 6.46
N SER A 131 -15.83 16.34 7.74
CA SER A 131 -16.60 15.31 8.44
C SER A 131 -17.96 15.07 7.79
N SER A 132 -18.75 16.11 7.50
CA SER A 132 -20.10 15.95 6.97
C SER A 132 -20.13 15.41 5.55
N GLU A 133 -19.33 15.97 4.63
CA GLU A 133 -19.33 15.54 3.23
C GLU A 133 -18.69 14.16 3.07
N PHE A 134 -17.67 13.83 3.86
CA PHE A 134 -17.06 12.51 3.84
C PHE A 134 -18.07 11.42 4.23
N TYR A 135 -18.78 11.55 5.36
CA TYR A 135 -19.77 10.54 5.75
C TYR A 135 -20.89 10.37 4.71
N LYS A 136 -21.30 11.47 4.07
CA LYS A 136 -22.34 11.46 3.05
C LYS A 136 -21.90 10.73 1.78
N LYS A 137 -20.70 11.02 1.28
CA LYS A 137 -20.16 10.43 0.04
C LYS A 137 -19.68 8.98 0.25
N MET A 138 -19.24 8.62 1.45
CA MET A 138 -18.71 7.27 1.73
C MET A 138 -19.78 6.19 2.01
N LYS A 139 -21.08 6.53 2.01
CA LYS A 139 -22.16 5.62 2.46
C LYS A 139 -22.31 4.32 1.65
N ASN A 140 -21.96 4.32 0.36
CA ASN A 140 -22.21 3.19 -0.55
C ASN A 140 -20.95 2.77 -1.34
N ILE A 141 -19.76 3.03 -0.77
CA ILE A 141 -18.49 2.75 -1.44
C ILE A 141 -18.15 1.27 -1.29
N ASN A 142 -17.96 0.60 -2.44
CA ASN A 142 -17.70 -0.84 -2.50
C ASN A 142 -16.31 -1.15 -3.07
N SER A 143 -15.56 -0.15 -3.53
CA SER A 143 -14.22 -0.33 -4.07
C SER A 143 -13.28 0.80 -3.70
N VAL A 144 -11.99 0.50 -3.74
CA VAL A 144 -10.92 1.48 -3.53
C VAL A 144 -10.99 2.61 -4.57
N ASN A 145 -11.30 2.29 -5.83
CA ASN A 145 -11.40 3.32 -6.88
C ASN A 145 -12.55 4.29 -6.61
N GLU A 146 -13.69 3.80 -6.14
CA GLU A 146 -14.81 4.66 -5.71
C GLU A 146 -14.42 5.51 -4.50
N LEU A 147 -13.74 4.93 -3.50
CA LEU A 147 -13.22 5.65 -2.32
C LEU A 147 -12.34 6.83 -2.73
N ILE A 148 -11.35 6.59 -3.59
CA ILE A 148 -10.42 7.63 -4.03
C ILE A 148 -11.12 8.69 -4.88
N LYS A 149 -12.07 8.29 -5.73
CA LYS A 149 -12.84 9.21 -6.55
C LYS A 149 -13.67 10.17 -5.69
N GLU A 150 -14.46 9.65 -4.75
CA GLU A 150 -15.27 10.49 -3.87
C GLU A 150 -14.40 11.38 -2.97
N PHE A 151 -13.24 10.88 -2.53
CA PHE A 151 -12.29 11.70 -1.79
C PHE A 151 -11.78 12.87 -2.62
N GLU A 152 -11.37 12.64 -3.88
CA GLU A 152 -10.94 13.70 -4.80
C GLU A 152 -12.06 14.72 -5.04
N ASP A 153 -13.31 14.27 -5.22
CA ASP A 153 -14.46 15.15 -5.39
C ASP A 153 -14.64 16.08 -4.16
N ILE A 154 -14.44 15.58 -2.93
CA ILE A 154 -14.44 16.41 -1.71
C ILE A 154 -13.33 17.46 -1.74
N ILE A 155 -12.12 17.10 -2.20
CA ILE A 155 -10.99 18.05 -2.26
C ILE A 155 -11.27 19.16 -3.28
N VAL A 156 -11.83 18.80 -4.45
CA VAL A 156 -12.21 19.77 -5.48
C VAL A 156 -13.30 20.72 -4.95
N GLU A 157 -14.33 20.20 -4.31
CA GLU A 157 -15.41 21.01 -3.71
C GLU A 157 -14.88 21.94 -2.62
N GLU A 158 -14.01 21.45 -1.71
CA GLU A 158 -13.36 22.28 -0.68
C GLU A 158 -12.61 23.46 -1.30
N SER A 159 -11.82 23.18 -2.36
CA SER A 159 -11.02 24.18 -3.04
C SER A 159 -11.84 25.29 -3.72
N ASN A 160 -13.08 24.98 -4.12
CA ASN A 160 -13.99 25.93 -4.77
C ASN A 160 -14.71 26.81 -3.74
N LEU A 161 -15.22 26.22 -2.64
CA LEU A 161 -15.91 26.97 -1.59
C LEU A 161 -15.06 28.10 -1.00
N ILE A 162 -13.76 27.88 -0.86
CA ILE A 162 -12.83 28.87 -0.29
C ILE A 162 -12.60 30.06 -1.24
N LYS A 163 -12.66 29.84 -2.56
CA LYS A 163 -12.53 30.92 -3.54
C LYS A 163 -13.72 31.88 -3.46
N ASP A 164 -14.91 31.35 -3.21
CA ASP A 164 -16.14 32.14 -3.11
C ASP A 164 -16.20 32.96 -1.81
N GLU A 165 -15.59 32.49 -0.72
CA GLU A 165 -15.46 33.24 0.55
C GLU A 165 -14.36 34.32 0.53
N SER A 166 -13.54 34.36 -0.52
CA SER A 166 -12.42 35.30 -0.68
C SER A 166 -12.73 36.50 -1.59
N ILE A 167 -14.01 36.72 -1.93
CA ILE A 167 -14.51 37.78 -2.83
C ILE A 167 -15.09 38.95 -2.04
#